data_AF-A0A395UTB6-F1
#
_entry.id   AF-A0A395UTB6-F1
#
_cell.length_a   1.000
_cell.length_b   1.000
_cell.length_c   1.000
_cell.angle_alpha   90.00
_cell.angle_beta   90.00
_cell.angle_gamma   90.00
#
_symmetry.space_group_name_H-M   'P 1'
#
loop_
_entity.id
_entity.type
_entity.pdbx_description
1 polymer ?
#
loop_
_entity_poly.entity_id
_entity_poly.type
_entity_poly.pdbx_seq_one_letter_code
_entity_poly.pdbx_strand_id
1 'polypeptide(L)' 'MKYSIKVNEVRAKEGSNIKGFATVVFGDSFKITNIAILENKDKGELFVSMPRYRSNERDESNG' A
#
# COMPACT_ATOMS: atom_id res chain seq x y z
N MET A 1 -16.68 -12.75 8.71
CA MET A 1 -16.39 -11.30 8.71
C MET A 1 -16.60 -10.79 7.28
N LYS A 2 -17.53 -9.86 7.04
CA LYS A 2 -17.79 -9.34 5.68
C LYS A 2 -16.70 -8.34 5.31
N TYR A 3 -16.10 -8.49 4.14
CA TYR A 3 -15.11 -7.56 3.59
C TYR A 3 -15.52 -7.11 2.19
N SER A 4 -15.28 -5.84 1.89
CA SER A 4 -15.39 -5.28 0.53
C SER A 4 -14.04 -4.72 0.13
N ILE A 5 -13.56 -5.10 -1.05
CA ILE A 5 -12.25 -4.69 -1.55
C ILE A 5 -12.46 -3.93 -2.86
N LYS A 6 -11.86 -2.74 -2.95
CA LYS A 6 -11.78 -1.95 -4.17
C LYS A 6 -10.32 -1.77 -4.55
N VAL A 7 -9.96 -2.12 -5.77
CA VAL A 7 -8.60 -1.99 -6.31
C VAL A 7 -8.58 -0.96 -7.42
N ASN A 8 -7.57 -0.09 -7.39
CA ASN A 8 -7.25 0.84 -8.45
C ASN A 8 -5.84 0.53 -8.96
N GLU A 9 -5.72 0.11 -10.21
CA GLU A 9 -4.44 -0.04 -10.88
C GLU A 9 -3.80 1.33 -11.14
N VAL A 10 -2.48 1.40 -11.00
CA VAL A 10 -1.72 2.62 -11.29
C VAL A 10 -0.73 2.31 -12.40
N ARG A 11 -0.64 3.21 -13.39
CA ARG A 11 0.45 3.18 -14.36
C ARG A 11 1.75 3.47 -13.62
N ALA A 12 2.55 2.42 -13.43
CA ALA A 12 3.84 2.55 -12.79
C ALA A 12 4.69 3.59 -13.53
N LYS A 13 5.18 4.60 -12.82
CA LYS A 13 6.25 5.46 -13.33
C LYS A 13 7.52 4.59 -13.47
N GLU A 14 8.38 4.91 -14.44
CA GLU A 14 9.67 4.22 -14.58
C GLU A 14 10.42 4.18 -13.23
N GLY A 15 10.92 3.01 -12.87
CA GLY A 15 11.57 2.76 -11.57
C GLY A 15 10.63 2.35 -10.43
N SER A 16 9.33 2.66 -10.51
CA SER A 16 8.36 2.27 -9.47
C SER A 16 8.14 0.75 -9.44
N ASN A 17 7.98 0.21 -8.24
CA ASN A 17 7.52 -1.15 -7.96
C ASN A 17 6.03 -1.19 -7.58
N ILE A 18 5.33 -0.05 -7.55
CA ILE A 18 3.91 0.04 -7.26
C ILE A 18 3.09 -0.37 -8.50
N LYS A 19 2.15 -1.30 -8.31
CA LYS A 19 1.19 -1.76 -9.32
C LYS A 19 -0.21 -1.18 -9.13
N GLY A 20 -0.55 -0.81 -7.90
CA GLY A 20 -1.86 -0.22 -7.62
C GLY A 20 -2.07 0.06 -6.15
N PHE A 21 -3.27 0.51 -5.83
CA PHE A 21 -3.73 0.71 -4.47
C PHE A 21 -5.05 0.00 -4.24
N ALA A 22 -5.22 -0.54 -3.04
CA ALA A 22 -6.43 -1.16 -2.57
C ALA A 22 -7.06 -0.36 -1.42
N THR A 23 -8.37 -0.53 -1.30
CA THR A 23 -9.17 -0.10 -0.16
C THR A 23 -9.95 -1.31 0.33
N VAL A 24 -9.93 -1.55 1.63
CA VAL A 24 -10.66 -2.65 2.28
C VAL A 24 -11.63 -2.07 3.28
N VAL A 25 -12.89 -2.49 3.23
CA VAL A 25 -13.93 -2.16 4.22
C VAL A 25 -14.31 -3.42 4.98
N PHE A 26 -14.17 -3.40 6.30
CA PHE A 26 -14.55 -4.48 7.20
C PHE A 26 -15.90 -4.18 7.83
N GLY A 27 -16.84 -5.11 7.71
CA GLY A 27 -18.17 -5.03 8.31
C GLY A 27 -18.94 -3.77 7.94
N ASP A 28 -18.69 -3.23 6.75
CA ASP A 28 -19.23 -1.95 6.23
C ASP A 28 -18.97 -0.73 7.14
N SER A 29 -18.14 -0.87 8.17
CA SER A 29 -17.99 0.11 9.26
C SER A 29 -16.55 0.60 9.44
N PHE A 30 -15.56 -0.19 9.03
CA PHE A 30 -14.15 0.14 9.20
C PHE A 30 -13.41 0.11 7.86
N LYS A 31 -12.98 1.27 7.36
CA LYS A 31 -12.36 1.43 6.04
C LYS A 31 -10.86 1.70 6.16
N ILE A 32 -10.07 0.81 5.58
CA ILE A 32 -8.62 0.99 5.38
C ILE A 32 -8.39 1.40 3.93
N THR A 33 -7.75 2.56 3.73
CA THR A 33 -7.41 3.11 2.40
C THR A 33 -5.90 3.14 2.21
N ASN A 34 -5.43 3.37 0.98
CA ASN A 34 -4.01 3.53 0.65
C ASN A 34 -3.16 2.29 0.96
N ILE A 35 -3.73 1.10 0.85
CA ILE A 35 -2.95 -0.15 0.85
C ILE A 35 -2.25 -0.21 -0.50
N ALA A 36 -0.92 -0.20 -0.54
CA ALA A 36 -0.20 -0.28 -1.81
C ALA A 36 -0.01 -1.74 -2.21
N ILE A 37 -0.17 -2.04 -3.49
CA ILE A 37 0.16 -3.32 -4.12
C ILE A 37 1.49 -3.10 -4.84
N LEU A 38 2.50 -3.86 -4.44
CA LEU A 38 3.85 -3.76 -4.99
C LEU A 38 4.27 -5.08 -5.63
N GLU A 39 5.22 -4.99 -6.54
CA GLU A 39 5.91 -6.12 -7.13
C GLU A 39 7.36 -6.15 -6.65
N ASN A 40 7.78 -7.28 -6.11
CA ASN A 40 9.19 -7.57 -5.94
C ASN A 40 9.78 -7.92 -7.32
N LYS A 41 10.54 -6.99 -7.92
CA LYS A 41 11.11 -7.17 -9.26
C LYS A 41 12.08 -8.35 -9.36
N ASP A 42 12.74 -8.72 -8.26
CA ASP A 42 13.73 -9.79 -8.25
C ASP A 42 13.07 -11.18 -8.25
N LYS A 43 11.91 -11.30 -7.59
CA LYS A 43 11.18 -12.57 -7.45
C LYS A 43 9.92 -12.68 -8.33
N GLY A 44 9.47 -11.57 -8.90
CA GLY A 44 8.19 -11.48 -9.64
C GLY A 44 6.95 -11.62 -8.75
N GLU A 45 7.09 -11.46 -7.44
CA GLU A 45 6.01 -11.69 -6.47
C GLU A 45 5.27 -10.39 -6.13
N LEU A 46 3.94 -10.45 -6.12
CA LEU A 46 3.11 -9.34 -5.65
C LEU A 46 2.90 -9.42 -4.14
N PHE A 47 3.01 -8.28 -3.47
CA PHE A 47 2.75 -8.16 -2.05
C PHE A 47 2.06 -6.83 -1.73
N VAL A 48 1.50 -6.73 -0.52
CA VAL A 48 0.81 -5.53 -0.05
C VAL A 48 1.63 -4.83 1.03
N SER A 49 1.67 -3.49 1.00
CA SER A 49 2.16 -2.68 2.11
C SER A 49 1.01 -1.94 2.76
N MET A 50 0.95 -2.00 4.09
CA MET A 50 -0.05 -1.27 4.86
C MET A 50 0.17 0.25 4.78
N PRO A 51 -0.89 1.05 5.00
CA PRO A 51 -0.78 2.51 4.93
C PRO A 51 0.22 3.01 5.97
N ARG A 52 1.16 3.85 5.53
CA ARG A 52 2.17 4.46 6.41
C ARG A 52 1.98 5.98 6.41
N TYR A 53 1.91 6.56 7.60
CA TYR A 53 1.97 8.00 7.79
C TYR A 53 3.41 8.41 8.05
N ARG A 54 3.85 9.51 7.44
CA ARG A 54 5.15 10.11 7.76
C ARG A 54 5.02 10.77 9.13
N SER A 55 5.77 10.31 10.12
CA SER A 55 5.93 11.04 11.37
C SER A 55 6.83 12.26 11.13
N ASN A 56 6.58 13.35 11.87
CA ASN A 56 7.49 14.51 11.92
C ASN A 56 8.65 14.29 12.90
N GLU A 57 8.73 13.11 13.48
CA GLU A 57 9.84 12.71 14.34
C GLU A 57 11.09 12.61 13.47
N ARG A 58 12.09 13.44 13.81
CA ARG A 58 13.43 13.27 13.28
C ARG A 58 14.00 12.05 13.98
N ASP A 59 14.33 11.00 13.22
CA ASP A 59 15.13 9.91 13.76
C ASP A 59 16.43 10.50 14.31
N GLU A 60 16.80 10.13 15.54
CA GLU A 60 18.08 10.52 16.16
C GLU A 60 19.30 9.82 15.53
N SER A 61 19.14 9.22 14.34
CA SER A 61 20.21 8.54 13.62
C SER A 61 20.67 9.36 12.41
N ASN A 62 21.49 10.38 12.71
CA ASN A 62 22.64 10.95 11.96
C ASN A 62 22.45 11.30 10.46
N GLY A 63 22.71 12.52 9.99
CA GLY A 63 23.99 13.22 10.14
C GLY A 63 24.82 12.96 8.89
#